data_AF-C1FAD3-F1
#
_entry.id   AF-C1FAD3-F1
#
_cell.length_a   1.000
_cell.length_b   1.000
_cell.length_c   1.000
_cell.angle_alpha   90.00
_cell.angle_beta   90.00
_cell.angle_gamma   90.00
#
_symmetry.space_group_name_H-M   'P 1'
#
loop_
_entity.id
_entity.type
_entity.pdbx_description
1 polymer ?
#
loop_
_entity_poly.entity_id
_entity_poly.type
_entity_poly.pdbx_seq_one_letter_code
_entity_poly.pdbx_strand_id
1 'polypeptide(L)'
;MLALSLTACSPARPANPQAAAAVQAARQQRIAEQQAETAYSQDLDQIPPPAKSRYMQIHKLKSWSNPFLMIGTHTLSLRVAASTSTPSAPGRMLRSRAPKWRTAQLQLADLPEALAALPEENWPYGRVIAVEDDPSATRRQRVQVRRNEEATLKVLNDMGVVVYEWPGNGPAL
;
A
#
# COMPACT_ATOMS: atom_id res chain seq x y z
N MET A 1 6.91 -47.19 48.28
CA MET A 1 7.48 -46.85 46.95
C MET A 1 6.33 -46.58 46.00
N LEU A 2 5.96 -45.30 45.83
CA LEU A 2 4.96 -44.87 44.85
C LEU A 2 5.63 -44.70 43.48
N ALA A 3 5.17 -45.43 42.48
CA ALA A 3 5.60 -45.27 41.09
C ALA A 3 4.77 -44.16 40.43
N LEU A 4 5.42 -43.05 40.05
CA LEU A 4 4.84 -42.04 39.16
C LEU A 4 4.95 -42.53 37.71
N SER A 5 3.82 -42.80 37.07
CA SER A 5 3.73 -43.03 35.63
C SER A 5 3.66 -41.70 34.89
N LEU A 6 4.70 -41.41 34.11
CA LEU A 6 4.74 -40.30 33.16
C LEU A 6 3.89 -40.64 31.93
N THR A 7 2.71 -40.06 31.82
CA THR A 7 1.91 -40.08 30.59
C THR A 7 2.52 -39.10 29.59
N ALA A 8 3.32 -39.64 28.67
CA ALA A 8 3.81 -38.93 27.49
C ALA A 8 2.65 -38.63 26.52
N CYS A 9 2.18 -37.38 26.50
CA CYS A 9 1.29 -36.88 25.44
C CYS A 9 2.06 -36.84 24.11
N SER A 10 1.91 -37.86 23.28
CA SER A 10 2.38 -37.83 21.89
C SER A 10 1.42 -36.98 21.05
N PRO A 11 1.90 -36.03 20.22
CA PRO A 11 1.03 -35.38 19.25
C PRO A 11 0.52 -36.44 18.27
N ALA A 12 -0.79 -36.42 18.02
CA ALA A 12 -1.46 -37.31 17.09
C ALA A 12 -0.76 -37.25 15.71
N ARG A 13 -0.25 -38.41 15.27
CA ARG A 13 0.29 -38.60 13.93
C ARG A 13 -0.84 -38.28 12.93
N PRO A 14 -0.67 -37.32 12.01
CA PRO A 14 -1.71 -37.02 11.04
C PRO A 14 -1.97 -38.28 10.20
N ALA A 15 -3.21 -38.77 10.24
CA ALA A 15 -3.65 -39.99 9.57
C ALA A 15 -3.59 -39.90 8.02
N ASN A 16 -3.25 -38.73 7.48
CA ASN A 16 -3.06 -38.51 6.06
C ASN A 16 -1.84 -37.58 5.81
N PRO A 17 -0.73 -38.06 5.24
CA PRO A 17 0.46 -37.24 4.97
C PRO A 17 0.18 -36.06 4.03
N GLN A 18 -0.84 -36.16 3.17
CA GLN A 18 -1.27 -35.05 2.30
C GLN A 18 -1.87 -33.88 3.10
N ALA A 19 -2.64 -34.16 4.16
CA ALA A 19 -3.21 -33.12 5.01
C ALA A 19 -2.13 -32.40 5.82
N ALA A 20 -1.11 -33.12 6.30
CA ALA A 20 0.02 -32.54 7.00
C ALA A 20 0.86 -31.61 6.10
N ALA A 21 1.10 -32.03 4.85
CA ALA A 21 1.80 -31.22 3.86
C ALA A 21 1.04 -29.92 3.52
N ALA A 22 -0.29 -29.99 3.37
CA ALA A 22 -1.11 -28.81 3.10
C ALA A 22 -1.06 -27.77 4.23
N VAL A 23 -1.10 -28.22 5.49
CA VAL A 23 -0.97 -27.33 6.66
C VAL A 23 0.41 -26.69 6.73
N GLN A 24 1.47 -27.46 6.46
CA GLN A 24 2.83 -26.93 6.42
C GLN A 24 3.03 -25.92 5.29
N ALA A 25 2.52 -26.20 4.09
CA ALA A 25 2.56 -25.27 2.97
C ALA A 25 1.82 -23.96 3.28
N ALA A 26 0.60 -24.03 3.85
CA ALA A 26 -0.15 -22.85 4.25
C ALA A 26 0.58 -22.02 5.32
N ARG A 27 1.29 -22.68 6.26
CA ARG A 27 2.13 -21.98 7.24
C ARG A 27 3.32 -21.29 6.60
N GLN A 28 4.01 -21.96 5.68
CA GLN A 28 5.14 -21.40 4.95
C GLN A 28 4.73 -20.18 4.12
N GLN A 29 3.57 -20.26 3.45
CA GLN A 29 3.01 -19.12 2.71
C GLN A 29 2.77 -17.92 3.62
N ARG A 30 2.12 -18.09 4.77
CA ARG A 30 1.89 -17.00 5.72
C ARG A 30 3.18 -16.38 6.26
N ILE A 31 4.21 -17.20 6.51
CA ILE A 31 5.52 -16.69 6.95
C ILE A 31 6.15 -15.85 5.84
N ALA A 32 6.11 -16.33 4.60
CA ALA A 32 6.65 -15.60 3.46
C ALA A 32 5.92 -14.27 3.22
N GLU A 33 4.60 -14.26 3.33
CA GLU A 33 3.77 -13.04 3.24
C GLU A 33 4.15 -12.02 4.32
N GLN A 34 4.27 -12.46 5.57
CA GLN A 34 4.68 -11.59 6.69
C GLN A 34 6.11 -11.04 6.51
N GLN A 35 7.02 -11.85 5.98
CA GLN A 35 8.38 -11.42 5.69
C GLN A 35 8.40 -10.39 4.56
N ALA A 36 7.61 -10.58 3.51
CA ALA A 36 7.47 -9.62 2.42
C ALA A 36 6.89 -8.29 2.92
N GLU A 37 5.81 -8.34 3.72
CA GLU A 37 5.19 -7.16 4.31
C GLU A 37 6.19 -6.38 5.19
N THR A 38 6.97 -7.08 6.02
CA THR A 38 8.01 -6.46 6.85
C THR A 38 9.09 -5.79 6.01
N ALA A 39 9.49 -6.42 4.89
CA ALA A 39 10.48 -5.85 3.98
C ALA A 39 9.95 -4.56 3.32
N TYR A 40 8.70 -4.55 2.85
CA TYR A 40 8.10 -3.35 2.28
C TYR A 40 8.00 -2.19 3.28
N SER A 41 7.66 -2.48 4.55
CA SER A 41 7.67 -1.47 5.60
C SER A 41 9.07 -0.90 5.85
N GLN A 42 10.12 -1.74 5.80
CA GLN A 42 11.52 -1.31 5.98
C GLN A 42 12.02 -0.43 4.81
N ASP A 43 11.60 -0.73 3.58
CA ASP A 43 11.92 0.10 2.42
C ASP A 43 11.26 1.49 2.56
N LEU A 44 9.99 1.51 2.98
CA LEU A 44 9.28 2.75 3.25
C LEU A 44 9.89 3.51 4.43
N ASP A 45 10.55 2.86 5.38
CA ASP A 45 11.20 3.53 6.50
C ASP A 45 12.35 4.48 6.09
N GLN A 46 12.89 4.33 4.88
CA GLN A 46 13.85 5.28 4.32
C GLN A 46 13.21 6.64 3.98
N ILE A 47 11.90 6.68 3.74
CA ILE A 47 11.18 7.91 3.44
C ILE A 47 10.98 8.70 4.75
N PRO A 48 11.25 10.03 4.74
CA PRO A 48 11.08 10.84 5.93
C PRO A 48 9.66 10.80 6.52
N PRO A 49 9.51 10.95 7.84
CA PRO A 49 8.20 11.10 8.47
C PRO A 49 7.38 12.24 7.84
N PRO A 50 6.04 12.13 7.84
CA PRO A 50 5.17 13.08 7.18
C PRO A 50 5.25 14.47 7.81
N ALA A 51 5.48 15.48 6.98
CA ALA A 51 5.55 16.88 7.41
C ALA A 51 4.17 17.54 7.29
N LYS A 52 3.37 17.50 8.37
CA LYS A 52 1.99 18.00 8.40
C LYS A 52 1.81 19.43 7.84
N SER A 53 2.77 20.31 8.11
CA SER A 53 2.76 21.70 7.61
C SER A 53 2.85 21.80 6.08
N ARG A 54 3.45 20.81 5.40
CA ARG A 54 3.62 20.82 3.93
C ARG A 54 2.35 20.46 3.17
N TYR A 55 1.56 19.51 3.68
CA TYR A 55 0.45 18.94 2.91
C TYR A 55 -0.93 19.38 3.38
N MET A 56 -1.11 19.82 4.63
CA MET A 56 -2.43 20.21 5.14
C MET A 56 -3.04 21.45 4.48
N GLN A 57 -2.22 22.28 3.82
CA GLN A 57 -2.68 23.48 3.10
C GLN A 57 -3.03 23.18 1.63
N ILE A 58 -2.81 21.94 1.17
CA ILE A 58 -3.00 21.54 -0.22
C ILE A 58 -4.40 20.98 -0.38
N HIS A 59 -5.28 21.78 -0.99
CA HIS A 59 -6.68 21.39 -1.25
C HIS A 59 -6.98 21.18 -2.74
N LYS A 60 -5.96 21.28 -3.60
CA LYS A 60 -6.10 21.12 -5.05
C LYS A 60 -5.23 19.97 -5.53
N LEU A 61 -5.83 19.03 -6.26
CA LEU A 61 -5.13 17.82 -6.71
C LEU A 61 -3.92 18.15 -7.59
N LYS A 62 -3.99 19.22 -8.38
CA LYS A 62 -2.87 19.71 -9.20
C LYS A 62 -1.64 20.18 -8.40
N SER A 63 -1.82 20.47 -7.11
CA SER A 63 -0.77 20.93 -6.19
C SER A 63 -0.32 19.81 -5.25
N TRP A 64 -1.05 18.68 -5.22
CA TRP A 64 -0.59 17.46 -4.57
C TRP A 64 0.55 16.85 -5.40
N SER A 65 1.62 16.40 -4.75
CA SER A 65 2.82 15.84 -5.41
C SER A 65 3.18 14.43 -4.91
N ASN A 66 2.76 14.08 -3.69
CA ASN A 66 2.87 12.74 -3.13
C ASN A 66 2.00 11.74 -3.92
N PRO A 67 2.11 10.43 -3.65
CA PRO A 67 1.19 9.46 -4.22
C PRO A 67 -0.25 9.79 -3.83
N PHE A 68 -1.18 9.48 -4.72
CA PHE A 68 -2.62 9.68 -4.52
C PHE A 68 -3.33 8.38 -4.86
N LEU A 69 -4.19 7.91 -3.96
CA LEU A 69 -4.87 6.64 -4.07
C LEU A 69 -6.38 6.87 -4.20
N MET A 70 -6.96 6.34 -5.27
CA MET A 70 -8.41 6.28 -5.42
C MET A 70 -8.90 4.87 -5.16
N ILE A 71 -9.88 4.73 -4.27
CA ILE A 71 -10.42 3.44 -3.85
C ILE A 71 -11.65 3.13 -4.70
N GLY A 72 -11.49 2.18 -5.61
CA GLY A 72 -12.57 1.65 -6.42
C GLY A 72 -13.26 0.44 -5.78
N THR A 73 -14.21 -0.11 -6.52
CA THR A 73 -14.97 -1.30 -6.11
C THR A 73 -14.18 -2.60 -6.20
N HIS A 74 -13.33 -2.72 -7.22
CA HIS A 74 -12.58 -3.94 -7.53
C HIS A 74 -11.06 -3.73 -7.57
N THR A 75 -10.62 -2.49 -7.69
CA THR A 75 -9.22 -2.11 -7.87
C THR A 75 -8.96 -0.80 -7.15
N LEU A 76 -7.69 -0.55 -6.86
CA LEU A 76 -7.20 0.76 -6.43
C LEU A 76 -6.51 1.43 -7.61
N SER A 77 -6.69 2.73 -7.76
CA SER A 77 -5.94 3.52 -8.72
C SER A 77 -4.88 4.35 -8.01
N LEU A 78 -3.61 4.01 -8.20
CA LEU A 78 -2.48 4.74 -7.65
C LEU A 78 -1.94 5.73 -8.68
N ARG A 79 -2.03 7.02 -8.36
CA ARG A 79 -1.45 8.11 -9.14
C ARG A 79 -0.14 8.58 -8.53
N VAL A 80 0.90 8.63 -9.35
CA VAL A 80 2.25 9.08 -8.96
C VAL A 80 2.81 10.06 -9.99
N ALA A 81 3.67 10.97 -9.54
CA ALA A 81 4.45 11.80 -10.45
C ALA A 81 5.47 10.93 -11.21
N ALA A 82 5.55 11.04 -12.53
CA ALA A 82 6.58 10.34 -13.30
C ALA A 82 7.96 10.92 -12.96
N SER A 83 8.93 10.06 -12.62
CA SER A 83 10.31 10.48 -12.44
C SER A 83 10.83 11.18 -13.69
N THR A 84 11.52 12.29 -13.50
CA THR A 84 12.09 13.13 -14.56
C THR A 84 13.47 12.64 -15.01
N SER A 85 13.96 11.52 -14.47
CA SER A 85 15.25 10.89 -14.76
C SER A 85 15.30 10.21 -16.15
N THR A 86 14.86 10.91 -17.20
CA THR A 86 15.30 10.55 -18.55
C THR A 86 16.62 11.28 -18.80
N PRO A 87 17.76 10.60 -19.05
CA PRO A 87 19.01 11.27 -19.37
C PRO A 87 18.77 12.16 -20.59
N SER A 88 18.82 13.47 -20.37
CA SER A 88 18.59 14.45 -21.43
C SER A 88 19.80 14.42 -22.37
N ALA A 89 19.56 14.15 -23.65
CA ALA A 89 20.61 14.22 -24.66
C ALA A 89 21.29 15.60 -24.64
N PRO A 90 22.63 15.68 -24.74
CA PRO A 90 23.34 16.95 -24.70
C PRO A 90 22.85 17.87 -25.82
N GLY A 91 22.44 19.10 -25.45
CA GLY A 91 22.05 20.16 -26.40
C GLY A 91 20.57 20.52 -26.44
N ARG A 92 19.67 19.84 -25.71
CA ARG A 92 18.25 20.25 -25.63
C ARG A 92 18.03 21.15 -24.41
N MET A 93 17.70 22.42 -24.64
CA MET A 93 17.22 23.31 -23.57
C MET A 93 16.10 22.62 -22.77
N LEU A 94 16.26 22.57 -21.46
CA LEU A 94 15.27 22.08 -20.49
C LEU A 94 14.02 22.95 -20.54
N ARG A 95 13.12 22.70 -21.50
CA ARG A 95 11.73 23.13 -21.32
C ARG A 95 11.18 22.31 -20.17
N SER A 96 10.90 22.97 -19.05
CA SER A 96 10.08 22.45 -17.95
C SER A 96 8.83 21.82 -18.55
N ARG A 97 8.84 20.48 -18.66
CA ARG A 97 7.64 19.74 -19.07
C ARG A 97 6.83 19.60 -17.80
N ALA A 98 5.58 20.05 -17.83
CA ALA A 98 4.67 19.86 -16.72
C ALA A 98 4.77 18.41 -16.18
N PRO A 99 4.69 18.21 -14.85
CA PRO A 99 4.82 16.88 -14.25
C PRO A 99 3.89 15.91 -14.97
N LYS A 100 4.45 14.87 -15.60
CA LYS A 100 3.63 13.85 -16.24
C LYS A 100 3.17 12.91 -15.14
N TRP A 101 1.86 12.82 -14.94
CA TRP A 101 1.29 11.88 -13.98
C TRP A 101 1.18 10.49 -14.61
N ARG A 102 1.42 9.46 -13.81
CA ARG A 102 1.16 8.06 -14.17
C ARG A 102 0.12 7.51 -13.21
N THR A 103 -0.83 6.75 -13.75
CA THR A 103 -1.83 6.03 -12.97
C THR A 103 -1.64 4.54 -13.21
N ALA A 104 -1.53 3.78 -12.13
CA ALA A 104 -1.53 2.32 -12.14
C ALA A 104 -2.82 1.80 -11.52
N GLN A 105 -3.37 0.73 -12.09
CA GLN A 105 -4.46 -0.04 -11.47
C GLN A 105 -3.84 -1.23 -10.76
N LEU A 106 -4.19 -1.44 -9.50
CA LEU A 106 -3.62 -2.49 -8.65
C LEU A 106 -4.71 -3.18 -7.81
N GLN A 107 -4.43 -4.41 -7.39
CA GLN A 107 -5.19 -5.05 -6.33
C GLN A 107 -4.70 -4.56 -4.97
N LEU A 108 -5.55 -4.66 -3.94
CA LEU A 108 -5.17 -4.26 -2.58
C LEU A 108 -3.92 -5.02 -2.09
N ALA A 109 -3.77 -6.29 -2.46
CA ALA A 109 -2.63 -7.12 -2.08
C ALA A 109 -1.30 -6.62 -2.67
N ASP A 110 -1.33 -5.92 -3.80
CA ASP A 110 -0.14 -5.42 -4.50
C ASP A 110 0.25 -4.00 -4.03
N LEU A 111 -0.58 -3.36 -3.20
CA LEU A 111 -0.35 -2.00 -2.72
C LEU A 111 0.98 -1.85 -1.97
N PRO A 112 1.38 -2.76 -1.06
CA PRO A 112 2.65 -2.64 -0.35
C PRO A 112 3.87 -2.62 -1.28
N GLU A 113 3.93 -3.57 -2.20
CA GLU A 113 5.00 -3.68 -3.19
C GLU A 113 5.04 -2.43 -4.08
N ALA A 114 3.87 -1.98 -4.57
CA ALA A 114 3.77 -0.82 -5.43
C ALA A 114 4.25 0.47 -4.75
N LEU A 115 4.02 0.63 -3.44
CA LEU A 115 4.48 1.80 -2.68
C LEU A 115 5.97 1.72 -2.32
N ALA A 116 6.47 0.55 -1.92
CA ALA A 116 7.88 0.34 -1.61
C ALA A 116 8.78 0.54 -2.84
N ALA A 117 8.27 0.24 -4.05
CA ALA A 117 8.99 0.45 -5.31
C ALA A 117 9.08 1.93 -5.73
N LEU A 118 8.40 2.86 -5.05
CA LEU A 118 8.45 4.28 -5.41
C LEU A 118 9.76 4.92 -4.92
N PRO A 119 10.47 5.66 -5.77
CA PRO A 119 11.65 6.41 -5.34
C PRO A 119 11.28 7.52 -4.35
N GLU A 120 12.25 7.97 -3.55
CA GLU A 120 12.06 9.03 -2.55
C GLU A 120 11.50 10.34 -3.14
N GLU A 121 11.85 10.63 -4.39
CA GLU A 121 11.35 11.77 -5.18
C GLU A 121 9.82 11.84 -5.27
N ASN A 122 9.14 10.69 -5.14
CA ASN A 122 7.68 10.62 -5.12
C ASN A 122 7.07 11.02 -3.77
N TRP A 123 7.88 11.29 -2.74
CA TRP A 123 7.43 11.58 -1.37
C TRP A 123 7.88 12.97 -0.85
N PRO A 124 7.68 14.09 -1.59
CA PRO A 124 8.13 15.41 -1.16
C PRO A 124 7.54 15.90 0.18
N TYR A 125 6.43 15.32 0.63
CA TYR A 125 5.77 15.64 1.90
C TYR A 125 6.04 14.61 3.02
N GLY A 126 6.97 13.68 2.80
CA GLY A 126 7.23 12.52 3.65
C GLY A 126 6.23 11.38 3.40
N ARG A 127 6.20 10.38 4.29
CA ARG A 127 5.33 9.19 4.22
C ARG A 127 3.86 9.51 4.48
N VAL A 128 3.25 10.22 3.54
CA VAL A 128 1.83 10.52 3.51
C VAL A 128 1.25 10.24 2.13
N ILE A 129 0.08 9.61 2.08
CA ILE A 129 -0.66 9.37 0.85
C ILE A 129 -2.03 10.03 0.96
N ALA A 130 -2.44 10.72 -0.11
CA ALA A 130 -3.81 11.21 -0.19
C ALA A 130 -4.72 10.08 -0.66
N VAL A 131 -5.90 9.96 -0.04
CA VAL A 131 -6.85 8.90 -0.32
C VAL A 131 -8.22 9.51 -0.62
N GLU A 132 -8.88 9.00 -1.66
CA GLU A 132 -10.24 9.38 -2.03
C GLU A 132 -11.03 8.14 -2.47
N ASP A 133 -12.31 8.08 -2.12
CA ASP A 133 -13.23 7.09 -2.67
C ASP A 133 -13.57 7.41 -4.13
N ASP A 134 -13.76 6.39 -4.97
CA ASP A 134 -14.22 6.60 -6.35
C ASP A 134 -15.57 7.35 -6.37
N PRO A 135 -15.61 8.62 -6.83
CA PRO A 135 -16.84 9.40 -6.83
C PRO A 135 -17.88 8.81 -7.79
N SER A 136 -17.45 8.03 -8.78
CA SER A 136 -18.30 7.42 -9.81
C SER A 136 -19.03 6.16 -9.33
N ALA A 137 -18.64 5.59 -8.18
CA ALA A 137 -19.30 4.38 -7.69
C ALA A 137 -20.79 4.60 -7.39
N THR A 138 -21.62 3.65 -7.81
CA THR A 138 -23.06 3.70 -7.59
C THR A 138 -23.43 3.53 -6.11
N ARG A 139 -24.64 3.91 -5.70
CA ARG A 139 -25.12 3.72 -4.31
C ARG A 139 -24.97 2.27 -3.81
N ARG A 140 -25.20 1.29 -4.69
CA ARG A 140 -25.04 -0.15 -4.35
C ARG A 140 -23.57 -0.52 -4.09
N GLN A 141 -22.65 0.13 -4.78
CA GLN A 141 -21.22 -0.09 -4.69
C GLN A 141 -20.55 0.59 -3.49
N ARG A 142 -21.15 1.66 -2.94
CA ARG A 142 -20.60 2.42 -1.80
C ARG A 142 -20.25 1.56 -0.59
N VAL A 143 -21.06 0.54 -0.30
CA VAL A 143 -20.77 -0.39 0.81
C VAL A 143 -19.48 -1.16 0.57
N GLN A 144 -19.24 -1.61 -0.67
CA GLN A 144 -18.00 -2.31 -1.01
C GLN A 144 -16.80 -1.35 -1.02
N VAL A 145 -16.97 -0.14 -1.54
CA VAL A 145 -15.91 0.89 -1.54
C VAL A 145 -15.46 1.19 -0.11
N ARG A 146 -16.39 1.40 0.83
CA ARG A 146 -16.06 1.62 2.24
C ARG A 146 -15.31 0.44 2.89
N ARG A 147 -15.68 -0.80 2.55
CA ARG A 147 -14.92 -1.98 3.04
C ARG A 147 -13.51 -2.01 2.48
N ASN A 148 -13.37 -1.67 1.20
CA ASN A 148 -12.05 -1.57 0.55
C ASN A 148 -11.24 -0.43 1.17
N GLU A 149 -11.87 0.69 1.51
CA GLU A 149 -11.25 1.81 2.21
C GLU A 149 -10.72 1.38 3.57
N GLU A 150 -11.56 0.77 4.42
CA GLU A 150 -11.15 0.26 5.72
C GLU A 150 -9.97 -0.73 5.62
N ALA A 151 -10.00 -1.64 4.64
CA ALA A 151 -8.91 -2.58 4.38
C ALA A 151 -7.64 -1.88 3.88
N THR A 152 -7.78 -0.86 3.04
CA THR A 152 -6.68 -0.05 2.50
C THR A 152 -6.01 0.76 3.62
N LEU A 153 -6.80 1.42 4.47
CA LEU A 153 -6.32 2.17 5.62
C LEU A 153 -5.52 1.29 6.57
N LYS A 154 -5.99 0.05 6.80
CA LYS A 154 -5.26 -0.92 7.61
C LYS A 154 -3.88 -1.23 7.01
N VAL A 155 -3.82 -1.58 5.73
CA VAL A 155 -2.56 -1.88 5.03
C VAL A 155 -1.59 -0.69 5.09
N LEU A 156 -2.08 0.52 4.81
CA LEU A 156 -1.25 1.73 4.87
C LEU A 156 -0.72 2.00 6.28
N ASN A 157 -1.55 1.82 7.31
CA ASN A 157 -1.15 1.96 8.70
C ASN A 157 -0.08 0.93 9.12
N ASP A 158 -0.24 -0.32 8.71
CA ASP A 158 0.70 -1.40 9.02
C ASP A 158 2.08 -1.14 8.38
N MET A 159 2.10 -0.41 7.25
CA MET A 159 3.33 0.09 6.60
C MET A 159 3.87 1.40 7.17
N GLY A 160 3.23 1.98 8.19
CA GLY A 160 3.66 3.26 8.78
C GLY A 160 3.47 4.46 7.83
N VAL A 161 2.55 4.36 6.86
CA VAL A 161 2.16 5.43 5.94
C VAL A 161 0.98 6.18 6.51
N VAL A 162 1.11 7.51 6.62
CA VAL A 162 0.00 8.36 7.08
C VAL A 162 -0.99 8.58 5.94
N VAL A 163 -2.27 8.47 6.27
CA VAL A 163 -3.35 8.75 5.34
C VAL A 163 -3.80 10.20 5.49
N TYR A 164 -3.88 10.90 4.36
CA TYR A 164 -4.59 12.16 4.24
C TYR A 164 -5.88 11.92 3.47
N GLU A 165 -7.01 11.94 4.16
CA GLU A 165 -8.32 11.87 3.53
C GLU A 165 -8.53 13.13 2.67
N TRP A 166 -8.72 12.92 1.37
CA TRP A 166 -8.86 14.02 0.44
C TRP A 166 -10.24 14.67 0.63
N PRO A 167 -10.32 15.98 0.92
CA PRO A 167 -11.60 16.65 1.03
C PRO A 167 -12.24 16.67 -0.35
N GLY A 168 -13.29 15.86 -0.57
CA GLY A 168 -14.03 15.68 -1.84
C GLY A 168 -14.73 16.93 -2.39
N ASN A 169 -14.26 18.13 -2.05
CA ASN A 169 -14.76 19.43 -2.46
C ASN A 169 -13.94 20.05 -3.62
N GLY A 170 -12.94 19.34 -4.15
CA GLY A 170 -12.14 19.79 -5.29
C GLY A 170 -12.60 19.13 -6.59
N PRO A 171 -12.51 19.81 -7.75
CA PRO A 171 -12.90 19.21 -9.02
C PRO A 171 -12.09 17.94 -9.26
N ALA A 172 -12.81 16.84 -9.48
CA ALA A 172 -12.26 15.59 -9.97
C ALA A 172 -11.72 15.83 -11.39
N LEU A 173 -10.40 15.95 -11.49
CA LEU A 173 -9.58 16.01 -12.71
C LEU A 173 -9.87 17.17 -13.70
#